data_AF-A0AAD2FF14-F1
#
_entry.id   AF-A0AAD2FF14-F1
#
_cell.length_a   1.000
_cell.length_b   1.000
_cell.length_c   1.000
_cell.angle_alpha   90.00
_cell.angle_beta   90.00
_cell.angle_gamma   90.00
#
_symmetry.space_group_name_H-M   'P 1'
#
loop_
_entity.id
_entity.type
_entity.pdbx_description
1 polymer ?
#
loop_
_entity_poly.entity_id
_entity_poly.type
_entity_poly.pdbx_seq_one_letter_code
_entity_poly.pdbx_strand_id
1 'polypeptide(L)'
;MPFNIISPSSPHQSSVMMEKMEKKRRVSFPESQDELAAIRLISMAEELMWMDEEEFQAVRAQAHRISNQNRDKGFSKLLCPNEKPDVAQVKLDLWAKMENEKNLRGLERYVNSEHRDFRDAIVRQAVDAVLQAQQQAKENGEQVDFTDLLAPISRQYSTTCAEFAQMIAKADAKAVHQRSRCRSISPKMSRSQRPRVTE
;
A
#
# COMPACT_ATOMS: atom_id res chain seq x y z
N MET A 1 1.39 22.18 79.46
CA MET A 1 2.35 21.12 79.07
C MET A 1 1.52 19.88 78.74
N PRO A 2 1.23 19.63 77.46
CA PRO A 2 2.05 18.70 76.66
C PRO A 2 2.43 19.24 75.28
N PHE A 3 3.35 18.51 74.65
CA PHE A 3 4.19 18.89 73.51
C PHE A 3 3.50 18.88 72.14
N ASN A 4 3.87 19.87 71.34
CA ASN A 4 3.79 19.91 69.87
C ASN A 4 4.78 18.91 69.25
N ILE A 5 4.32 18.08 68.30
CA ILE A 5 5.07 17.75 67.06
C ILE A 5 4.04 17.60 65.94
N ILE A 6 3.89 18.65 65.14
CA ILE A 6 3.20 18.63 63.84
C ILE A 6 4.22 18.16 62.81
N SER A 7 3.93 17.06 62.12
CA SER A 7 4.75 16.62 60.98
C SER A 7 4.29 17.34 59.70
N PRO A 8 5.19 17.97 58.93
CA PRO A 8 4.83 18.64 57.69
C PRO A 8 4.66 17.65 56.53
N SER A 9 3.65 17.97 55.73
CA SER A 9 3.34 17.51 54.39
C SER A 9 4.54 17.23 53.49
N SER A 10 4.53 16.08 52.81
CA SER A 10 5.23 15.88 51.54
C SER A 10 4.21 15.53 50.45
N PRO A 11 4.07 16.35 49.40
CA PRO A 11 3.38 15.95 48.19
C PRO A 11 4.38 15.16 47.34
N HIS A 12 4.22 13.85 47.26
CA HIS A 12 4.93 13.08 46.24
C HIS A 12 4.34 13.34 44.87
N GLN A 13 4.93 14.36 44.23
CA GLN A 13 5.13 14.43 42.81
C GLN A 13 5.69 13.08 42.31
N SER A 14 4.90 12.36 41.54
CA SER A 14 5.39 11.42 40.53
C SER A 14 4.45 11.48 39.34
N SER A 15 4.24 12.71 38.86
CA SER A 15 3.91 12.97 37.47
C SER A 15 5.19 12.72 36.68
N VAL A 16 5.50 11.44 36.47
CA VAL A 16 6.51 11.01 35.51
C VAL A 16 5.99 11.50 34.17
N MET A 17 6.65 12.55 33.70
CA MET A 17 6.45 13.15 32.40
C MET A 17 6.60 12.06 31.34
N MET A 18 5.48 11.50 30.89
CA MET A 18 5.37 11.01 29.52
C MET A 18 5.33 12.23 28.61
N GLU A 19 6.48 12.91 28.51
CA GLU A 19 6.79 13.69 27.32
C GLU A 19 6.87 12.68 26.18
N LYS A 20 5.73 12.48 25.52
CA LYS A 20 5.72 11.95 24.15
C LYS A 20 6.66 12.83 23.37
N MET A 21 7.90 12.37 23.16
CA MET A 21 8.72 12.85 22.08
C MET A 21 7.94 12.55 20.79
N GLU A 22 7.11 13.49 20.37
CA GLU A 22 6.83 13.71 18.97
C GLU A 22 8.18 14.03 18.33
N LYS A 23 8.95 12.98 18.01
CA LYS A 23 10.04 13.07 17.06
C LYS A 23 9.38 13.51 15.76
N LYS A 24 9.26 14.82 15.56
CA LYS A 24 9.02 15.41 14.24
C LYS A 24 10.02 14.70 13.33
N ARG A 25 9.49 13.92 12.37
CA ARG A 25 10.30 13.16 11.43
C ARG A 25 10.94 14.18 10.50
N ARG A 26 12.10 14.69 10.91
CA ARG A 26 12.86 15.69 10.17
C ARG A 26 13.69 14.97 9.13
N VAL A 27 13.81 15.59 7.96
CA VAL A 27 14.75 15.14 6.93
C VAL A 27 16.02 15.96 7.14
N SER A 28 17.06 15.35 7.69
CA SER A 28 18.39 15.94 7.76
C SER A 28 19.20 15.49 6.55
N PHE A 29 19.89 16.42 5.91
CA PHE A 29 20.87 16.08 4.88
C PHE A 29 22.16 15.66 5.58
N PRO A 30 22.79 14.53 5.18
CA PRO A 30 24.08 14.16 5.73
C PRO A 30 25.12 15.24 5.38
N GLU A 31 25.80 15.75 6.40
CA GLU A 31 26.78 16.84 6.25
C GLU A 31 28.20 16.28 6.06
N SER A 32 28.40 14.99 6.34
CA SER A 32 29.69 14.31 6.24
C SER A 32 29.60 12.97 5.50
N GLN A 33 30.76 12.54 4.97
CA GLN A 33 30.89 11.25 4.29
C GLN A 33 30.76 10.06 5.24
N ASP A 34 31.07 10.26 6.53
CA ASP A 34 30.97 9.25 7.59
C ASP A 34 29.51 8.98 7.99
N GLU A 35 28.66 10.02 8.08
CA GLU A 35 27.22 9.86 8.29
C GLU A 35 26.57 9.06 7.15
N LEU A 36 27.02 9.32 5.92
CA LEU A 36 26.54 8.63 4.73
C LEU A 36 26.94 7.14 4.73
N ALA A 37 28.12 6.82 5.25
CA ALA A 37 28.57 5.44 5.45
C ALA A 37 27.80 4.71 6.56
N ALA A 38 27.46 5.41 7.66
CA ALA A 38 26.69 4.84 8.77
C ALA A 38 25.26 4.44 8.33
N ILE A 39 24.60 5.26 7.50
CA ILE A 39 23.27 4.95 6.95
C ILE A 39 23.32 3.67 6.09
N ARG A 40 24.37 3.51 5.27
CA ARG A 40 24.56 2.30 4.43
C ARG A 40 24.71 1.05 5.27
N LEU A 41 25.41 1.14 6.40
CA LEU A 41 25.63 0.03 7.33
C LEU A 41 24.34 -0.45 8.00
N ILE A 42 23.44 0.47 8.38
CA ILE A 42 22.12 0.12 8.94
C ILE A 42 21.26 -0.64 7.91
N SER A 43 21.29 -0.20 6.65
CA SER A 43 20.58 -0.86 5.55
C SER A 43 21.06 -2.29 5.27
N MET A 44 22.26 -2.66 5.72
CA MET A 44 22.81 -4.01 5.54
C MET A 44 22.61 -4.90 6.76
N ALA A 45 22.37 -4.32 7.95
CA ALA A 45 22.23 -5.07 9.20
C ALA A 45 20.80 -5.56 9.45
N GLU A 46 19.79 -4.94 8.84
CA GLU A 46 18.46 -5.51 8.77
C GLU A 46 18.46 -6.60 7.69
N GLU A 47 18.85 -7.81 8.10
CA GLU A 47 18.67 -9.08 7.37
C GLU A 47 17.15 -9.37 7.25
N LEU A 48 16.50 -8.49 6.49
CA LEU A 48 15.07 -8.48 6.25
C LEU A 48 14.74 -9.64 5.32
N MET A 49 13.64 -10.29 5.66
CA MET A 49 12.75 -11.22 4.97
C MET A 49 12.50 -10.95 3.47
N TRP A 50 13.56 -10.72 2.69
CA TRP A 50 13.51 -10.48 1.26
C TRP A 50 13.67 -11.80 0.52
N MET A 51 12.86 -11.93 -0.53
CA MET A 51 12.96 -12.97 -1.53
C MET A 51 14.36 -12.98 -2.13
N ASP A 52 14.92 -14.17 -2.38
CA ASP A 52 16.19 -14.26 -3.10
C ASP A 52 16.05 -13.74 -4.55
N GLU A 53 17.17 -13.40 -5.18
CA GLU A 53 17.11 -12.81 -6.52
C GLU A 53 16.50 -13.78 -7.55
N GLU A 54 16.77 -15.07 -7.46
CA GLU A 54 16.27 -16.07 -8.40
C GLU A 54 14.75 -16.26 -8.29
N GLU A 55 14.24 -16.37 -7.07
CA GLU A 55 12.83 -16.43 -6.72
C GLU A 55 12.12 -15.15 -7.18
N PHE A 56 12.73 -13.98 -6.97
CA PHE A 56 12.18 -12.71 -7.45
C PHE A 56 12.06 -12.69 -8.98
N GLN A 57 13.10 -13.09 -9.70
CA GLN A 57 13.06 -13.14 -11.16
C GLN A 57 12.04 -14.17 -11.66
N ALA A 58 11.92 -15.33 -10.99
CA ALA A 58 10.93 -16.35 -11.34
C ALA A 58 9.49 -15.84 -11.17
N VAL A 59 9.17 -15.24 -10.02
CA VAL A 59 7.86 -14.63 -9.74
C VAL A 59 7.56 -13.52 -10.75
N ARG A 60 8.54 -12.68 -11.05
CA ARG A 60 8.41 -11.59 -12.02
C ARG A 60 8.17 -12.11 -13.45
N ALA A 61 8.91 -13.13 -13.89
CA ALA A 61 8.72 -13.75 -15.20
C ALA A 61 7.33 -14.39 -15.34
N GLN A 62 6.85 -15.05 -14.27
CA GLN A 62 5.51 -15.60 -14.22
C GLN A 62 4.43 -14.50 -14.30
N ALA A 63 4.60 -13.41 -13.56
CA ALA A 63 3.72 -12.24 -13.62
C ALA A 63 3.64 -11.66 -15.04
N HIS A 64 4.79 -11.49 -15.71
CA HIS A 64 4.84 -11.02 -17.11
C HIS A 64 4.13 -11.97 -18.08
N ARG A 65 4.36 -13.29 -17.95
CA ARG A 65 3.71 -14.29 -18.81
C ARG A 65 2.19 -14.24 -18.67
N ILE A 66 1.70 -14.23 -17.42
CA ILE A 66 0.26 -14.12 -17.14
C ILE A 66 -0.28 -12.79 -17.69
N SER A 67 0.44 -11.70 -17.48
CA SER A 67 0.04 -10.40 -17.98
C SER A 67 -0.13 -10.36 -19.50
N ASN A 68 0.87 -10.85 -20.24
CA ASN A 68 0.85 -10.89 -21.70
C ASN A 68 -0.36 -11.68 -22.21
N GLN A 69 -0.63 -12.85 -21.64
CA GLN A 69 -1.81 -13.65 -21.98
C GLN A 69 -3.13 -12.88 -21.78
N ASN A 70 -3.21 -12.03 -20.77
CA ASN A 70 -4.41 -11.23 -20.50
C ASN A 70 -4.51 -9.99 -21.39
N ARG A 71 -3.37 -9.41 -21.76
CA ARG A 71 -3.31 -8.36 -22.78
C ARG A 71 -3.80 -8.88 -24.12
N ASP A 72 -3.39 -10.08 -24.53
CA ASP A 72 -3.78 -10.71 -25.79
C ASP A 72 -5.28 -11.04 -25.83
N LYS A 73 -5.89 -11.31 -24.66
CA LYS A 73 -7.35 -11.45 -24.50
C LYS A 73 -8.12 -10.12 -24.55
N GLY A 74 -7.41 -9.00 -24.70
CA GLY A 74 -8.00 -7.66 -24.79
C GLY A 74 -8.39 -7.03 -23.45
N PHE A 75 -8.02 -7.64 -22.32
CA PHE A 75 -8.40 -7.13 -21.00
C PHE A 75 -7.66 -5.86 -20.59
N SER A 76 -6.59 -5.48 -21.31
CA SER A 76 -5.93 -4.18 -21.14
C SER A 76 -6.89 -3.00 -21.34
N LYS A 77 -7.91 -3.15 -22.20
CA LYS A 77 -8.94 -2.13 -22.46
C LYS A 77 -9.86 -1.85 -21.26
N LEU A 78 -9.86 -2.74 -20.26
CA LEU A 78 -10.62 -2.55 -19.02
C LEU A 78 -9.89 -1.63 -18.03
N LEU A 79 -8.60 -1.36 -18.25
CA LEU A 79 -7.74 -0.66 -17.29
C LEU A 79 -7.25 0.66 -17.87
N CYS A 80 -8.14 1.62 -18.06
CA CYS A 80 -7.77 2.93 -18.60
C CYS A 80 -7.60 3.96 -17.45
N PRO A 81 -6.45 4.65 -17.35
CA PRO A 81 -6.18 5.57 -16.24
C PRO A 81 -7.04 6.84 -16.24
N ASN A 82 -7.55 7.28 -17.40
CA ASN A 82 -8.25 8.55 -17.57
C ASN A 82 -9.77 8.42 -17.66
N GLU A 83 -10.33 7.34 -17.11
CA GLU A 83 -11.78 7.12 -17.14
C GLU A 83 -12.51 7.78 -15.97
N LYS A 84 -13.79 8.08 -16.20
CA LYS A 84 -14.66 8.55 -15.12
C LYS A 84 -14.67 7.52 -13.98
N PRO A 85 -14.59 7.93 -12.70
CA PRO A 85 -14.46 7.02 -11.56
C PRO A 85 -15.49 5.89 -11.54
N ASP A 86 -16.75 6.19 -11.88
CA ASP A 86 -17.82 5.17 -11.91
C ASP A 86 -17.56 4.09 -12.97
N VAL A 87 -17.10 4.50 -14.16
CA VAL A 87 -16.78 3.59 -15.26
C VAL A 87 -15.55 2.76 -14.92
N ALA A 88 -14.52 3.40 -14.37
CA ALA A 88 -13.30 2.75 -13.92
C ALA A 88 -13.61 1.69 -12.84
N GLN A 89 -14.45 2.02 -11.85
CA GLN A 89 -14.86 1.08 -10.81
C GLN A 89 -15.63 -0.12 -11.38
N VAL A 90 -16.55 0.08 -12.32
CA VAL A 90 -17.29 -1.02 -12.97
C VAL A 90 -16.34 -1.96 -13.70
N LYS A 91 -15.35 -1.42 -14.42
CA LYS A 91 -14.36 -2.23 -15.13
C LYS A 91 -13.40 -2.95 -14.20
N LEU A 92 -13.01 -2.32 -13.08
CA LEU A 92 -12.23 -2.97 -12.04
C LEU A 92 -13.03 -4.09 -11.34
N ASP A 93 -14.32 -3.89 -11.11
CA ASP A 93 -15.21 -4.93 -10.59
C ASP A 93 -15.31 -6.12 -11.57
N LEU A 94 -15.37 -5.86 -12.88
CA LEU A 94 -15.34 -6.90 -13.91
C LEU A 94 -13.99 -7.63 -13.93
N TRP A 95 -12.88 -6.87 -13.90
CA TRP A 95 -11.52 -7.40 -13.82
C TRP A 95 -11.33 -8.32 -12.61
N ALA A 96 -11.77 -7.89 -11.43
CA ALA A 96 -11.68 -8.66 -10.18
C ALA A 96 -12.57 -9.92 -10.18
N LYS A 97 -13.62 -9.94 -11.00
CA LYS A 97 -14.53 -11.09 -11.17
C LYS A 97 -14.11 -12.07 -12.24
N MET A 98 -13.15 -11.72 -13.11
CA MET A 98 -12.68 -12.67 -14.13
C MET A 98 -12.13 -13.91 -13.42
N GLU A 99 -12.84 -15.03 -13.55
CA GLU A 99 -12.42 -16.34 -13.07
C GLU A 99 -11.19 -16.79 -13.84
N ASN A 100 -10.05 -16.24 -13.45
CA ASN A 100 -8.77 -16.82 -13.77
C ASN A 100 -8.34 -17.56 -12.51
N GLU A 101 -8.11 -18.86 -12.63
CA GLU A 101 -7.55 -19.72 -11.58
C GLU A 101 -6.29 -19.10 -10.93
N LYS A 102 -5.65 -18.15 -11.62
CA LYS A 102 -4.37 -17.53 -11.26
C LYS A 102 -4.46 -16.16 -10.62
N ASN A 103 -5.65 -15.67 -10.24
CA ASN A 103 -5.82 -14.40 -9.49
C ASN A 103 -4.98 -13.22 -10.05
N LEU A 104 -5.49 -12.50 -11.05
CA LEU A 104 -4.74 -11.44 -11.75
C LEU A 104 -4.56 -10.13 -10.97
N ARG A 105 -4.89 -10.13 -9.67
CA ARG A 105 -4.79 -8.97 -8.80
C ARG A 105 -3.34 -8.52 -8.70
N GLY A 106 -3.09 -7.22 -8.76
CA GLY A 106 -1.75 -6.66 -8.71
C GLY A 106 -1.00 -6.72 -10.05
N LEU A 107 -1.58 -7.35 -11.09
CA LEU A 107 -0.98 -7.40 -12.43
C LEU A 107 -1.47 -6.29 -13.37
N GLU A 108 -2.32 -5.38 -12.89
CA GLU A 108 -2.94 -4.32 -13.69
C GLU A 108 -1.87 -3.49 -14.43
N ARG A 109 -0.76 -3.23 -13.71
CA ARG A 109 0.41 -2.46 -14.17
C ARG A 109 1.17 -3.15 -15.31
N TYR A 110 1.12 -4.48 -15.37
CA TYR A 110 1.77 -5.25 -16.41
C TYR A 110 0.85 -5.40 -17.63
N VAL A 111 -0.47 -5.36 -17.42
CA VAL A 111 -1.47 -5.66 -18.44
C VAL A 111 -1.76 -4.43 -19.29
N ASN A 112 -1.76 -3.24 -18.68
CA ASN A 112 -1.91 -1.97 -19.38
C ASN A 112 -0.69 -1.06 -19.15
N SER A 113 0.06 -0.81 -20.24
CA SER A 113 1.24 0.06 -20.23
C SER A 113 0.89 1.53 -20.03
N GLU A 114 -0.22 2.02 -20.58
CA GLU A 114 -0.67 3.41 -20.39
C GLU A 114 -0.96 3.71 -18.92
N HIS A 115 -1.59 2.75 -18.23
CA HIS A 115 -1.83 2.85 -16.79
C HIS A 115 -0.53 2.87 -15.99
N ARG A 116 0.47 2.09 -16.41
CA ARG A 116 1.81 2.12 -15.81
C ARG A 116 2.48 3.48 -16.05
N ASP A 117 2.51 3.94 -17.30
CA ASP A 117 3.17 5.17 -17.70
C ASP A 117 2.56 6.39 -17.01
N PHE A 118 1.23 6.41 -16.88
CA PHE A 118 0.50 7.42 -16.12
C PHE A 118 0.94 7.45 -14.65
N ARG A 119 0.99 6.28 -13.99
CA ARG A 119 1.43 6.22 -12.59
C ARG A 119 2.89 6.63 -12.43
N ASP A 120 3.76 6.14 -13.31
CA ASP A 120 5.19 6.45 -13.29
C ASP A 120 5.43 7.94 -13.56
N ALA A 121 4.61 8.59 -14.40
CA ALA A 121 4.62 10.04 -14.59
C ALA A 121 4.19 10.81 -13.33
N ILE A 122 3.11 10.39 -12.66
CA ILE A 122 2.68 10.99 -11.38
C ILE A 122 3.76 10.86 -10.31
N VAL A 123 4.39 9.69 -10.19
CA VAL A 123 5.46 9.45 -9.21
C VAL A 123 6.65 10.38 -9.50
N ARG A 124 7.06 10.52 -10.76
CA ARG A 124 8.12 11.47 -11.14
C ARG A 124 7.75 12.89 -10.76
N GLN A 125 6.53 13.34 -11.10
CA GLN A 125 6.06 14.67 -10.74
C GLN A 125 6.03 14.91 -9.23
N ALA A 126 5.61 13.91 -8.44
CA ALA A 126 5.60 14.00 -6.98
C ALA A 126 7.01 14.15 -6.41
N VAL A 127 7.98 13.38 -6.94
CA VAL A 127 9.39 13.45 -6.54
C VAL A 127 9.98 14.80 -6.93
N ASP A 128 9.78 15.23 -8.18
CA ASP A 128 10.30 16.50 -8.68
C ASP A 128 9.75 17.68 -7.88
N ALA A 129 8.45 17.67 -7.54
CA ALA A 129 7.83 18.71 -6.73
C ALA A 129 8.39 18.75 -5.29
N VAL A 130 8.62 17.59 -4.68
CA VAL A 130 9.26 17.50 -3.35
C VAL A 130 10.69 18.03 -3.41
N LEU A 131 11.47 17.65 -4.42
CA LEU A 131 12.85 18.13 -4.60
C LEU A 131 12.90 19.64 -4.84
N GLN A 132 11.99 20.19 -5.65
CA GLN A 132 11.87 21.64 -5.86
C GLN A 132 11.53 22.37 -4.57
N ALA A 133 10.59 21.85 -3.77
CA ALA A 133 10.24 22.44 -2.48
C ALA A 133 11.42 22.41 -1.48
N GLN A 134 12.18 21.32 -1.46
CA GLN A 134 13.40 21.22 -0.66
C GLN A 134 14.45 22.22 -1.10
N GLN A 135 14.66 22.38 -2.41
CA GLN A 135 15.61 23.32 -2.98
C GLN A 135 15.22 24.77 -2.65
N GLN A 136 13.93 25.13 -2.79
CA GLN A 136 13.43 26.46 -2.48
C GLN A 136 13.54 26.79 -0.98
N ALA A 137 13.19 25.85 -0.10
CA ALA A 137 13.37 26.02 1.33
C ALA A 137 14.85 26.24 1.69
N LYS A 138 15.76 25.50 1.06
CA LYS A 138 17.20 25.69 1.23
C LYS A 138 17.66 27.07 0.76
N GLU A 139 17.20 27.54 -0.39
CA GLU A 139 17.52 28.88 -0.92
C GLU A 139 17.02 30.01 -0.01
N ASN A 140 15.88 29.80 0.66
CA ASN A 140 15.31 30.75 1.61
C ASN A 140 15.90 30.64 3.03
N GLY A 141 16.81 29.69 3.27
CA GLY A 141 17.33 29.41 4.61
C GLY A 141 16.28 28.85 5.58
N GLU A 142 15.17 28.31 5.05
CA GLU A 142 14.08 27.73 5.80
C GLU A 142 14.37 26.27 6.17
N GLN A 143 13.84 25.82 7.32
CA GLN A 143 13.91 24.41 7.68
C GLN A 143 12.87 23.61 6.90
N VAL A 144 13.34 22.53 6.25
CA VAL A 144 12.47 21.58 5.55
C VAL A 144 11.75 20.70 6.59
N ASP A 145 10.47 20.99 6.83
CA ASP A 145 9.61 20.13 7.66
C ASP A 145 8.83 19.12 6.80
N PHE A 146 8.89 17.84 7.18
CA PHE A 146 8.19 16.80 6.43
C PHE A 146 6.67 16.92 6.55
N THR A 147 6.15 17.27 7.73
CA THR A 147 4.71 17.24 8.02
C THR A 147 4.00 18.44 7.41
N ASP A 148 4.63 19.60 7.51
CA ASP A 148 3.99 20.88 7.18
C ASP A 148 4.30 21.33 5.74
N LEU A 149 5.45 20.95 5.18
CA LEU A 149 5.87 21.37 3.83
C LEU A 149 5.82 20.22 2.81
N LEU A 150 6.49 19.10 3.08
CA LEU A 150 6.66 18.06 2.06
C LEU A 150 5.46 17.12 1.92
N ALA A 151 4.79 16.78 3.03
CA ALA A 151 3.66 15.87 3.02
C ALA A 151 2.45 16.44 2.26
N PRO A 152 2.07 17.72 2.37
CA PRO A 152 0.99 18.29 1.56
C PRO A 152 1.30 18.23 0.06
N ILE A 153 2.53 18.57 -0.33
CA ILE A 153 2.98 18.55 -1.73
C ILE A 153 2.92 17.12 -2.26
N SER A 154 3.53 16.16 -1.57
CA SER A 154 3.50 14.75 -1.95
C SER A 154 2.06 14.22 -2.04
N ARG A 155 1.20 14.58 -1.08
CA ARG A 155 -0.22 14.19 -1.09
C ARG A 155 -0.94 14.69 -2.33
N GLN A 156 -0.75 15.95 -2.71
CA GLN A 156 -1.38 16.55 -3.88
C GLN A 156 -1.16 15.70 -5.14
N TYR A 157 0.07 15.31 -5.43
CA TYR A 157 0.41 14.47 -6.58
C TYR A 157 -0.01 13.01 -6.40
N SER A 158 -0.05 12.49 -5.17
CA SER A 158 -0.46 11.10 -4.91
C SER A 158 -1.97 10.85 -4.90
N THR A 159 -2.81 11.90 -4.90
CA THR A 159 -4.28 11.80 -4.73
C THR A 159 -4.90 10.82 -5.71
N THR A 160 -4.62 10.95 -7.01
CA THR A 160 -5.17 10.06 -8.05
C THR A 160 -4.72 8.62 -7.87
N CYS A 161 -3.47 8.39 -7.41
CA CYS A 161 -2.97 7.05 -7.10
C CYS A 161 -3.70 6.45 -5.89
N ALA A 162 -4.00 7.27 -4.87
CA ALA A 162 -4.75 6.85 -3.70
C ALA A 162 -6.20 6.49 -4.03
N GLU A 163 -6.87 7.30 -4.85
CA GLU A 163 -8.21 7.03 -5.36
C GLU A 163 -8.26 5.72 -6.15
N PHE A 164 -7.29 5.51 -7.05
CA PHE A 164 -7.18 4.25 -7.80
C PHE A 164 -6.96 3.04 -6.88
N ALA A 165 -6.09 3.16 -5.87
CA ALA A 165 -5.88 2.10 -4.88
C ALA A 165 -7.17 1.78 -4.09
N GLN A 166 -7.96 2.79 -3.74
CA GLN A 166 -9.26 2.59 -3.10
C GLN A 166 -10.26 1.88 -4.03
N MET A 167 -10.28 2.22 -5.32
CA MET A 167 -11.15 1.53 -6.28
C MET A 167 -10.80 0.04 -6.43
N ILE A 168 -9.51 -0.29 -6.47
CA ILE A 168 -9.03 -1.68 -6.43
C ILE A 168 -9.49 -2.36 -5.13
N ALA A 169 -9.26 -1.73 -3.97
CA ALA A 169 -9.66 -2.30 -2.69
C ALA A 169 -11.17 -2.58 -2.61
N LYS A 170 -12.00 -1.69 -3.16
CA LYS A 170 -13.46 -1.89 -3.28
C LYS A 170 -13.80 -3.07 -4.21
N ALA A 171 -13.15 -3.17 -5.35
CA ALA A 171 -13.34 -4.29 -6.28
C ALA A 171 -12.95 -5.63 -5.62
N ASP A 172 -11.84 -5.65 -4.89
CA ASP A 172 -11.35 -6.80 -4.15
C ASP A 172 -12.32 -7.24 -3.05
N ALA A 173 -12.80 -6.28 -2.26
CA ALA A 173 -13.80 -6.54 -1.23
C ALA A 173 -15.05 -7.19 -1.85
N LYS A 174 -15.58 -6.64 -2.94
CA LYS A 174 -16.74 -7.20 -3.64
C LYS A 174 -16.50 -8.62 -4.15
N ALA A 175 -15.33 -8.89 -4.73
CA ALA A 175 -14.99 -10.20 -5.27
C ALA A 175 -14.88 -11.29 -4.17
N VAL A 176 -14.38 -10.94 -2.99
CA VAL A 176 -14.30 -11.87 -1.84
C VAL A 176 -15.70 -12.26 -1.33
N HIS A 177 -16.60 -11.28 -1.19
CA HIS A 177 -17.97 -11.52 -0.69
C HIS A 177 -18.84 -12.37 -1.63
N GLN A 178 -18.53 -12.42 -2.92
CA GLN A 178 -19.25 -13.28 -3.87
C GLN A 178 -18.80 -14.74 -3.77
N ARG A 179 -17.51 -15.01 -3.59
CA ARG A 179 -16.96 -16.37 -3.45
C ARG A 179 -17.51 -17.09 -2.21
N SER A 180 -17.79 -16.37 -1.12
CA SER A 180 -18.39 -16.94 0.08
C SER A 180 -19.86 -17.35 -0.11
N ARG A 181 -20.63 -16.61 -0.91
CA ARG A 181 -22.05 -16.93 -1.22
C ARG A 181 -22.21 -18.16 -2.12
N CYS A 182 -21.28 -18.41 -3.04
CA CYS A 182 -21.34 -19.58 -3.93
C CYS A 182 -20.95 -20.89 -3.23
N ARG A 183 -20.21 -20.85 -2.11
CA ARG A 183 -19.85 -22.07 -1.34
C ARG A 183 -20.98 -22.59 -0.46
N SER A 184 -21.99 -21.78 -0.17
CA SER A 184 -23.12 -22.14 0.70
C SER A 184 -24.24 -22.93 0.01
N ILE A 185 -24.17 -23.16 -1.30
CA ILE A 185 -25.15 -23.97 -2.05
C ILE A 185 -24.45 -25.20 -2.60
N SER A 186 -24.03 -26.10 -1.71
CA SER A 186 -23.84 -27.50 -2.11
C SER A 186 -25.19 -28.19 -1.95
N PRO A 187 -25.90 -28.56 -3.04
CA PRO A 187 -27.06 -29.40 -2.93
C PRO A 187 -26.57 -30.72 -2.33
N LYS A 188 -27.07 -31.09 -1.15
CA LYS A 188 -26.97 -32.47 -0.67
C LYS A 188 -27.54 -33.34 -1.80
N MET A 189 -26.68 -34.05 -2.51
CA MET A 189 -27.12 -35.05 -3.47
C MET A 189 -27.97 -36.06 -2.71
N SER A 190 -29.30 -35.93 -2.82
CA SER A 190 -30.23 -36.95 -2.37
C SER A 190 -29.88 -38.22 -3.12
N ARG A 191 -29.34 -39.17 -2.37
CA ARG A 191 -28.95 -40.51 -2.79
C ARG A 191 -30.16 -41.14 -3.50
N SER A 192 -30.07 -41.26 -4.81
CA SER A 192 -31.02 -41.99 -5.65
C SER A 192 -31.21 -43.40 -5.06
N GLN A 193 -32.41 -43.66 -4.54
CA GLN A 193 -32.86 -45.01 -4.22
C GLN A 193 -33.07 -45.74 -5.55
N ARG A 194 -32.18 -46.69 -5.86
CA ARG A 194 -32.43 -47.67 -6.93
C ARG A 194 -33.57 -48.60 -6.49
N PRO A 195 -34.54 -48.90 -7.37
CA PRO A 195 -35.54 -49.92 -7.08
C PRO A 195 -34.90 -51.31 -7.10
N ARG A 196 -35.30 -52.13 -6.12
CA ARG A 196 -34.92 -53.54 -5.97
C ARG A 196 -35.75 -54.34 -6.96
N VAL A 197 -35.10 -55.00 -7.91
CA VAL A 197 -35.73 -56.01 -8.77
C VAL A 197 -35.94 -57.26 -7.91
N THR A 198 -37.19 -57.72 -7.81
CA THR A 198 -37.52 -59.06 -7.31
C THR A 198 -37.98 -59.88 -8.50
N GLU A 199 -37.34 -61.04 -8.66
CA GLU A 199 -37.78 -62.15 -9.52
C GLU A 199 -39.08 -62.78 -9.01
#